data_AF-A0A1D8QZW0-F1
#
_entry.id   AF-A0A1D8QZW0-F1
#
_cell.length_a   1.000
_cell.length_b   1.000
_cell.length_c   1.000
_cell.angle_alpha   90.00
_cell.angle_beta   90.00
_cell.angle_gamma   90.00
#
_symmetry.space_group_name_H-M   'P 1'
#
loop_
_entity.id
_entity.type
_entity.pdbx_description
1 polymer ?
#
loop_
_entity_poly.entity_id
_entity_poly.type
_entity_poly.pdbx_seq_one_letter_code
_entity_poly.pdbx_strand_id
1 'polypeptide(L)'
;MINTLKLSFRSALLGVMGAAAVVAGTAAQAQTVSTAGNGAPNLTPEQVATLQHDMDTALHYHLAPNVLPRLTTALKEIQAAGIQPPSRFGMSLDQQIALVQQVPGLDPILQKNGFSAHDFVMSLTCVGLTGSLMNVPANPGNTKMPQPEPANVAILKSNPQDLQNLVTVLRSAHQSGGALSH
;
A
#
# COMPACT_ATOMS: atom_id res chain seq x y z
N MET A 1 -28.40 -3.96 -49.88
CA MET A 1 -29.17 -5.23 -49.98
C MET A 1 -29.65 -5.61 -48.58
N ILE A 2 -30.91 -6.06 -48.45
CA ILE A 2 -31.46 -6.91 -47.36
C ILE A 2 -31.19 -6.40 -45.91
N ASN A 3 -32.08 -5.71 -45.19
CA ASN A 3 -33.50 -5.93 -44.82
C ASN A 3 -33.75 -6.85 -43.61
N THR A 4 -34.70 -6.42 -42.77
CA THR A 4 -35.39 -7.11 -41.64
C THR A 4 -34.53 -7.45 -40.40
N LEU A 5 -35.08 -7.51 -39.16
CA LEU A 5 -36.44 -7.29 -38.62
C LEU A 5 -36.42 -6.54 -37.25
N LYS A 6 -37.60 -6.19 -36.72
CA LYS A 6 -37.88 -5.58 -35.41
C LYS A 6 -37.98 -6.61 -34.27
N LEU A 7 -37.81 -6.16 -33.02
CA LEU A 7 -38.84 -6.39 -31.99
C LEU A 7 -38.84 -5.28 -30.93
N SER A 8 -40.02 -4.75 -30.62
CA SER A 8 -40.24 -3.79 -29.53
C SER A 8 -40.97 -4.48 -28.38
N PHE A 9 -40.71 -4.07 -27.14
CA PHE A 9 -41.73 -4.12 -26.10
C PHE A 9 -41.82 -2.76 -25.40
N ARG A 10 -43.06 -2.24 -25.33
CA ARG A 10 -43.45 -1.06 -24.58
C ARG A 10 -44.12 -1.54 -23.30
N SER A 11 -43.70 -1.01 -22.15
CA SER A 11 -44.53 -1.00 -20.94
C SER A 11 -44.54 0.42 -20.38
N ALA A 12 -45.73 0.99 -20.25
CA ALA A 12 -45.95 2.30 -19.66
C ALA A 12 -46.28 2.17 -18.18
N LEU A 13 -46.07 3.24 -17.41
CA LEU A 13 -46.87 3.48 -16.22
C LEU A 13 -47.22 4.98 -16.15
N LEU A 14 -48.52 5.26 -15.97
CA LEU A 14 -49.02 6.62 -15.70
C LEU A 14 -48.59 7.07 -14.30
N GLY A 15 -48.46 8.38 -14.11
CA GLY A 15 -48.36 8.96 -12.79
C GLY A 15 -49.72 9.09 -12.09
N VAL A 16 -49.69 9.27 -10.77
CA VAL A 16 -50.78 9.84 -9.97
C VAL A 16 -50.18 10.89 -9.04
N MET A 17 -50.82 12.05 -8.99
CA MET A 17 -50.53 13.15 -8.07
C MET A 17 -51.67 13.20 -7.05
N GLY A 18 -51.35 13.14 -5.75
CA GLY A 18 -52.35 13.10 -4.68
C GLY A 18 -51.70 13.35 -3.31
N ALA A 19 -52.37 14.12 -2.45
CA ALA A 19 -51.72 14.80 -1.32
C ALA A 19 -52.05 14.18 0.07
N ALA A 20 -51.14 14.45 1.00
CA ALA A 20 -51.32 14.62 2.46
C ALA A 20 -52.11 13.58 3.28
N ALA A 21 -51.44 12.95 4.27
CA ALA A 21 -51.78 13.13 5.68
C ALA A 21 -50.72 12.49 6.61
N VAL A 22 -50.53 13.09 7.79
CA VAL A 22 -49.61 12.65 8.85
C VAL A 22 -50.17 11.53 9.71
N VAL A 23 -49.36 10.51 10.03
CA VAL A 23 -49.44 9.77 11.30
C VAL A 23 -48.01 9.45 11.76
N ALA A 24 -47.72 9.69 13.04
CA ALA A 24 -46.42 9.43 13.64
C ALA A 24 -46.18 7.94 13.90
N GLY A 25 -44.94 7.49 13.70
CA GLY A 25 -44.50 6.12 13.94
C GLY A 25 -42.99 6.04 14.08
N THR A 26 -42.47 6.51 15.22
CA THR A 26 -41.03 6.51 15.51
C THR A 26 -40.51 5.10 15.77
N ALA A 27 -40.12 4.40 14.72
CA ALA A 27 -39.30 3.20 14.77
C ALA A 27 -38.29 3.21 13.61
N ALA A 28 -37.46 4.25 13.57
CA ALA A 28 -36.23 4.23 12.78
C ALA A 28 -35.25 3.23 13.42
N GLN A 29 -35.51 1.95 13.23
CA GLN A 29 -34.48 0.91 13.39
C GLN A 29 -33.45 1.19 12.30
N ALA A 30 -32.41 1.92 12.68
CA ALA A 30 -31.27 2.16 11.82
C ALA A 30 -30.82 0.81 11.27
N GLN A 31 -30.94 0.63 9.96
CA GLN A 31 -30.21 -0.41 9.28
C GLN A 31 -28.74 -0.08 9.53
N THR A 32 -28.13 -0.79 10.48
CA THR A 32 -26.68 -0.83 10.59
C THR A 32 -26.20 -1.48 9.30
N VAL A 33 -25.95 -0.63 8.31
CA VAL A 33 -25.03 -0.92 7.23
C VAL A 33 -23.73 -1.25 7.95
N SER A 34 -23.48 -2.55 8.10
CA SER A 34 -22.19 -3.05 8.53
C SER A 34 -21.22 -2.63 7.45
N THR A 35 -20.67 -1.42 7.58
CA THR A 35 -19.45 -1.03 6.89
C THR A 35 -18.48 -2.16 7.10
N ALA A 36 -18.03 -2.77 6.00
CA ALA A 36 -17.00 -3.79 5.99
C ALA A 36 -15.69 -3.12 6.42
N GLY A 37 -15.57 -2.87 7.73
CA GLY A 37 -14.41 -2.28 8.35
C GLY A 37 -13.31 -3.32 8.35
N ASN A 38 -12.17 -2.96 7.78
CA ASN A 38 -10.96 -3.79 7.78
C ASN A 38 -10.71 -4.33 9.18
N GLY A 39 -10.91 -5.64 9.37
CA GLY A 39 -10.38 -6.33 10.53
C GLY A 39 -8.87 -6.18 10.49
N ALA A 40 -8.28 -5.65 11.56
CA ALA A 40 -6.84 -5.77 11.74
C ALA A 40 -6.47 -7.27 11.66
N PRO A 41 -5.40 -7.65 10.94
CA PRO A 41 -5.04 -9.05 10.81
C PRO A 41 -4.85 -9.64 12.21
N ASN A 42 -5.55 -10.74 12.50
CA ASN A 42 -5.46 -11.42 13.79
C ASN A 42 -4.15 -12.22 13.84
N LEU A 43 -3.05 -11.50 14.07
CA LEU A 43 -1.70 -12.05 14.13
C LEU A 43 -1.55 -12.95 15.37
N THR A 44 -0.86 -14.08 15.22
CA THR A 44 -0.47 -14.91 16.37
C THR A 44 0.61 -14.20 17.21
N PRO A 45 0.80 -14.55 18.49
CA PRO A 45 1.85 -13.96 19.32
C PRO A 45 3.25 -14.08 18.70
N GLU A 46 3.53 -15.18 17.99
CA GLU A 46 4.77 -15.41 17.27
C GLU A 46 4.92 -14.44 16.09
N GLN A 47 3.86 -14.25 15.30
CA GLN A 47 3.84 -13.27 14.20
C GLN A 47 4.02 -11.83 14.70
N VAL A 48 3.47 -11.50 15.87
CA VAL A 48 3.69 -10.20 16.52
C VAL A 48 5.16 -10.04 16.97
N ALA A 49 5.78 -11.09 17.50
CA ALA A 49 7.20 -11.06 17.88
C ALA A 49 8.12 -10.92 16.65
N THR A 50 7.85 -11.66 15.57
CA THR A 50 8.54 -11.52 14.28
C THR A 50 8.40 -10.10 13.73
N LEU A 51 7.18 -9.54 13.70
CA LEU A 51 6.93 -8.18 13.23
C LEU A 51 7.67 -7.12 14.05
N GLN A 52 7.78 -7.30 15.37
CA GLN A 52 8.55 -6.40 16.24
C GLN A 52 10.05 -6.48 15.94
N HIS A 53 10.60 -7.69 15.78
CA HIS A 53 12.00 -7.90 15.44
C HIS A 53 12.35 -7.35 14.04
N ASP A 54 11.48 -7.57 13.06
CA ASP A 54 11.64 -7.04 11.70
C ASP A 54 11.60 -5.51 11.67
N MET A 55 10.66 -4.90 12.41
CA MET A 55 10.55 -3.45 12.53
C MET A 55 11.83 -2.84 13.16
N ASP A 56 12.35 -3.45 14.21
CA ASP A 56 13.59 -3.05 14.86
C ASP A 56 14.79 -3.15 13.88
N THR A 57 14.93 -4.32 13.24
CA THR A 57 16.00 -4.60 12.24
C THR A 57 15.96 -3.62 11.07
N ALA A 58 14.78 -3.28 10.56
CA ALA A 58 14.64 -2.33 9.46
C ALA A 58 14.87 -0.86 9.88
N LEU A 59 14.53 -0.47 11.11
CA LEU A 59 14.78 0.89 11.61
C LEU A 59 16.25 1.18 11.87
N HIS A 60 17.03 0.14 12.21
CA HIS A 60 18.48 0.20 12.40
C HIS A 60 19.32 -0.10 11.14
N TYR A 61 18.70 -0.42 10.00
CA TYR A 61 19.41 -0.60 8.73
C TYR A 61 19.96 0.73 8.20
N HIS A 62 21.27 0.84 7.98
CA HIS A 62 21.90 2.07 7.50
C HIS A 62 21.60 2.34 6.02
N LEU A 63 20.89 3.44 5.73
CA LEU A 63 20.58 3.85 4.36
C LEU A 63 21.79 4.47 3.65
N ALA A 64 21.95 4.15 2.37
CA ALA A 64 22.88 4.86 1.50
C ALA A 64 22.44 6.32 1.29
N PRO A 65 23.35 7.32 1.23
CA PRO A 65 22.98 8.73 1.08
C PRO A 65 22.11 9.04 -0.16
N ASN A 66 22.27 8.26 -1.23
CA ASN A 66 21.52 8.39 -2.49
C ASN A 66 20.40 7.34 -2.65
N VAL A 67 19.90 6.75 -1.56
CA VAL A 67 18.93 5.64 -1.62
C VAL A 67 17.61 6.04 -2.29
N LEU A 68 17.10 7.25 -2.05
CA LEU A 68 15.79 7.68 -2.54
C LEU A 68 15.69 7.76 -4.09
N PRO A 69 16.59 8.45 -4.80
CA PRO A 69 16.57 8.44 -6.27
C PRO A 69 16.86 7.05 -6.86
N ARG A 70 17.67 6.23 -6.19
CA ARG A 70 17.95 4.84 -6.61
C ARG A 70 16.72 3.93 -6.49
N LEU A 71 16.03 3.95 -5.34
CA LEU A 71 14.75 3.24 -5.16
C LEU A 71 13.70 3.72 -6.17
N THR A 72 13.61 5.03 -6.38
CA THR A 72 12.67 5.64 -7.35
C THR A 72 12.93 5.14 -8.77
N THR A 73 14.19 5.00 -9.17
CA THR A 73 14.58 4.53 -10.50
C THR A 73 14.33 3.02 -10.63
N ALA A 74 14.77 2.22 -9.66
CA ALA A 74 14.51 0.78 -9.62
C ALA A 74 13.01 0.47 -9.73
N LEU A 75 12.15 1.13 -8.94
CA LEU A 75 10.70 0.91 -8.97
C LEU A 75 10.06 1.30 -10.31
N LYS A 76 10.55 2.36 -10.99
CA LYS A 76 10.10 2.72 -12.34
C LYS A 76 10.50 1.68 -13.38
N GLU A 77 11.71 1.14 -13.30
CA GLU A 77 12.19 0.09 -14.22
C GLU A 77 11.47 -1.24 -14.00
N ILE A 78 11.19 -1.61 -12.74
CA ILE A 78 10.35 -2.76 -12.36
C ILE A 78 8.94 -2.63 -12.97
N GLN A 79 8.31 -1.45 -12.85
CA GLN A 79 7.01 -1.15 -13.46
C GLN A 79 7.05 -1.21 -14.99
N ALA A 80 8.09 -0.64 -15.63
CA ALA A 80 8.26 -0.66 -17.08
C ALA A 80 8.51 -2.08 -17.63
N ALA A 81 9.13 -2.96 -16.83
CA ALA A 81 9.29 -4.38 -17.14
C ALA A 81 8.03 -5.22 -16.92
N GLY A 82 6.93 -4.63 -16.41
CA GLY A 82 5.71 -5.35 -16.05
C GLY A 82 5.86 -6.29 -14.84
N ILE A 83 6.95 -6.16 -14.08
CA ILE A 83 7.22 -7.01 -12.93
C ILE A 83 6.34 -6.58 -11.75
N GLN A 84 5.45 -7.47 -11.31
CA GLN A 84 4.63 -7.23 -10.13
C GLN A 84 5.40 -7.63 -8.86
N PRO A 85 5.55 -6.73 -7.87
CA PRO A 85 6.16 -7.08 -6.60
C PRO A 85 5.28 -8.08 -5.81
N PRO A 86 5.89 -9.00 -5.04
CA PRO A 86 5.15 -10.00 -4.27
C PRO A 86 4.21 -9.34 -3.25
N SER A 87 2.90 -9.50 -3.45
CA SER A 87 1.87 -8.86 -2.64
C SER A 87 1.34 -9.82 -1.56
N ARG A 88 2.05 -9.92 -0.42
CA ARG A 88 1.63 -10.72 0.74
C ARG A 88 2.00 -10.01 2.05
N PHE A 89 1.02 -9.83 2.93
CA PHE A 89 1.19 -9.20 4.24
C PHE A 89 1.41 -10.26 5.34
N GLY A 90 2.13 -9.92 6.42
CA GLY A 90 2.31 -10.80 7.58
C GLY A 90 3.42 -11.85 7.47
N MET A 91 4.34 -11.71 6.52
CA MET A 91 5.56 -12.52 6.40
C MET A 91 6.77 -11.78 6.97
N SER A 92 7.80 -12.52 7.39
CA SER A 92 9.04 -11.92 7.88
C SER A 92 9.83 -11.20 6.79
N LEU A 93 10.77 -10.33 7.17
CA LEU A 93 11.68 -9.69 6.21
C LEU A 93 12.48 -10.71 5.39
N ASP A 94 13.01 -11.77 6.01
CA ASP A 94 13.71 -12.85 5.30
C ASP A 94 12.84 -13.52 4.24
N GLN A 95 11.56 -13.76 4.55
CA GLN A 95 10.60 -14.33 3.60
C GLN A 95 10.29 -13.37 2.45
N GLN A 96 10.21 -12.06 2.71
CA GLN A 96 10.05 -11.03 1.68
C GLN A 96 11.28 -10.97 0.77
N ILE A 97 12.49 -11.02 1.33
CA ILE A 97 13.76 -11.04 0.58
C ILE A 97 13.84 -12.30 -0.30
N ALA A 98 13.53 -13.48 0.25
CA ALA A 98 13.52 -14.73 -0.50
C ALA A 98 12.52 -14.71 -1.67
N LEU A 99 11.35 -14.09 -1.50
CA LEU A 99 10.39 -13.90 -2.60
C LEU A 99 10.91 -12.94 -3.67
N VAL A 100 11.54 -11.83 -3.28
CA VAL A 100 12.15 -10.86 -4.21
C VAL A 100 13.28 -11.53 -5.02
N GLN A 101 14.10 -12.38 -4.40
CA GLN A 101 15.14 -13.16 -5.10
C GLN A 101 14.56 -14.13 -6.15
N GLN A 102 13.32 -14.59 -5.97
CA GLN A 102 12.67 -15.56 -6.87
C GLN A 102 11.93 -14.90 -8.05
N VAL A 103 11.81 -13.57 -8.09
CA VAL A 103 11.09 -12.87 -9.17
C VAL A 103 11.91 -12.89 -10.48
N PRO A 104 11.43 -13.53 -11.56
CA PRO A 104 12.17 -13.59 -12.82
C PRO A 104 12.42 -12.19 -13.40
N GLY A 105 13.66 -11.92 -13.81
CA GLY A 105 14.07 -10.64 -14.41
C GLY A 105 14.25 -9.47 -13.44
N LEU A 106 14.00 -9.64 -12.14
CA LEU A 106 14.12 -8.56 -11.15
C LEU A 106 15.58 -8.26 -10.77
N ASP A 107 16.39 -9.29 -10.52
CA ASP A 107 17.78 -9.16 -10.07
C ASP A 107 18.66 -8.27 -10.98
N PRO A 108 18.64 -8.37 -12.34
CA PRO A 108 19.37 -7.45 -13.21
C PRO A 108 18.96 -5.98 -13.05
N ILE A 109 17.69 -5.69 -12.75
CA ILE A 109 17.20 -4.32 -12.50
C ILE A 109 17.71 -3.82 -11.16
N LEU A 110 17.68 -4.66 -10.12
CA LEU A 110 18.20 -4.30 -8.80
C LEU A 110 19.71 -4.01 -8.86
N GLN A 111 20.49 -4.91 -9.48
CA GLN A 111 21.94 -4.75 -9.64
C GLN A 111 22.31 -3.49 -10.44
N LYS A 112 21.60 -3.19 -11.53
CA LYS A 112 21.77 -1.94 -12.30
C LYS A 112 21.56 -0.69 -11.44
N ASN A 113 20.66 -0.76 -10.46
CA ASN A 113 20.40 0.32 -9.49
C ASN A 113 21.25 0.19 -8.21
N GLY A 114 22.24 -0.71 -8.20
CA GLY A 114 23.22 -0.93 -7.12
C GLY A 114 22.68 -1.67 -5.89
N PHE A 115 21.55 -2.37 -6.01
CA PHE A 115 20.94 -3.12 -4.91
C PHE A 115 21.13 -4.63 -5.09
N SER A 116 21.36 -5.33 -3.99
CA SER A 116 20.94 -6.73 -3.87
C SER A 116 19.43 -6.81 -3.56
N ALA A 117 18.83 -8.00 -3.68
CA ALA A 117 17.46 -8.23 -3.23
C ALA A 117 17.25 -7.89 -1.74
N HIS A 118 18.25 -8.20 -0.89
CA HIS A 118 18.28 -7.84 0.52
C HIS A 118 18.24 -6.31 0.69
N ASP A 119 19.18 -5.60 0.07
CA ASP A 119 19.30 -4.15 0.25
C ASP A 119 18.11 -3.37 -0.30
N PHE A 120 17.48 -3.87 -1.37
CA PHE A 120 16.26 -3.30 -1.91
C PHE A 120 15.10 -3.37 -0.90
N VAL A 121 14.84 -4.55 -0.33
CA VAL A 121 13.77 -4.74 0.67
C VAL A 121 14.08 -3.97 1.95
N MET A 122 15.30 -4.09 2.47
CA MET A 122 15.71 -3.40 3.69
C MET A 122 15.65 -1.88 3.52
N SER A 123 16.14 -1.34 2.41
CA SER A 123 16.05 0.10 2.12
C SER A 123 14.61 0.58 2.02
N LEU A 124 13.74 -0.14 1.30
CA LEU A 124 12.35 0.28 1.10
C LEU A 124 11.56 0.26 2.42
N THR A 125 11.72 -0.80 3.22
CA THR A 125 11.07 -0.92 4.53
C THR A 125 11.61 0.10 5.52
N CYS A 126 12.93 0.29 5.59
CA CYS A 126 13.56 1.29 6.44
C CYS A 126 13.09 2.72 6.12
N VAL A 127 13.02 3.11 4.84
CA VAL A 127 12.50 4.41 4.40
C VAL A 127 11.03 4.56 4.78
N GLY A 128 10.21 3.52 4.59
CA GLY A 128 8.78 3.54 4.94
C GLY A 128 8.53 3.71 6.43
N LEU A 129 9.23 2.94 7.28
CA LEU A 129 9.11 3.02 8.74
C LEU A 129 9.68 4.34 9.28
N THR A 130 10.86 4.75 8.84
CA THR A 130 11.48 6.03 9.24
C THR A 130 10.59 7.22 8.87
N GLY A 131 10.08 7.27 7.63
CA GLY A 131 9.17 8.33 7.18
C GLY A 131 7.83 8.37 7.92
N SER A 132 7.33 7.21 8.35
CA SER A 132 6.12 7.11 9.18
C SER A 132 6.37 7.65 10.58
N LEU A 133 7.45 7.21 11.24
CA LEU A 133 7.78 7.61 12.62
C LEU A 133 8.26 9.06 12.73
N MET A 134 8.83 9.65 11.68
CA MET A 134 9.21 11.08 11.64
C MET A 134 8.06 12.06 11.95
N ASN A 135 6.81 11.64 11.76
CA ASN A 135 5.63 12.47 11.98
C ASN A 135 4.83 12.08 13.25
N VAL A 136 5.27 11.04 13.97
CA VAL A 136 4.64 10.60 15.23
C VAL A 136 5.15 11.51 16.36
N PRO A 137 4.26 12.19 17.13
CA PRO A 137 4.69 12.93 18.30
C PRO A 137 5.36 11.99 19.30
N ALA A 138 6.53 12.36 19.81
CA ALA A 138 7.23 11.59 20.83
C ALA A 138 6.35 11.48 22.09
N ASN A 139 5.74 10.32 22.30
CA ASN A 139 4.92 10.06 23.47
C ASN A 139 5.82 9.50 24.60
N PRO A 140 6.11 10.27 25.66
CA PRO A 140 7.01 9.84 26.73
C PRO A 140 6.53 8.61 27.50
N GLY A 141 5.25 8.21 27.35
CA GLY A 141 4.71 6.98 27.92
C GLY A 141 4.92 5.70 27.09
N ASN A 142 5.50 5.77 25.88
CA ASN A 142 5.60 4.62 24.98
C ASN A 142 7.05 4.25 24.59
N THR A 143 7.84 3.84 25.59
CA THR A 143 9.23 3.37 25.46
C THR A 143 9.40 2.06 24.68
N LYS A 144 8.32 1.43 24.22
CA LYS A 144 8.35 0.21 23.39
C LYS A 144 8.40 0.45 21.88
N MET A 145 8.23 1.70 21.42
CA MET A 145 8.33 2.01 19.99
C MET A 145 9.81 2.21 19.62
N PRO A 146 10.40 1.36 18.75
CA PRO A 146 11.78 1.56 18.31
C PRO A 146 11.92 2.91 17.60
N GLN A 147 13.04 3.58 17.83
CA GLN A 147 13.33 4.86 17.18
C GLN A 147 14.09 4.61 15.86
N PRO A 148 13.82 5.35 14.78
CA PRO A 148 14.64 5.27 13.58
C PRO A 148 16.05 5.81 13.82
N GLU A 149 17.02 5.21 13.14
CA GLU A 149 18.41 5.69 13.08
C GLU A 149 18.49 7.20 12.75
N PRO A 150 19.19 8.03 13.56
CA PRO A 150 19.27 9.47 13.33
C PRO A 150 19.84 9.85 11.96
N ALA A 151 20.77 9.03 11.43
CA ALA A 151 21.32 9.21 10.08
C ALA A 151 20.26 9.04 8.99
N ASN A 152 19.38 8.03 9.14
CA ASN A 152 18.27 7.78 8.21
C ASN A 152 17.25 8.93 8.26
N VAL A 153 16.93 9.42 9.45
CA VAL A 153 16.08 10.61 9.64
C VAL A 153 16.69 11.84 8.97
N ALA A 154 18.01 12.04 9.07
CA ALA A 154 18.71 13.14 8.43
C ALA A 154 18.66 13.03 6.89
N ILE A 155 18.86 11.83 6.33
CA ILE A 155 18.72 11.57 4.88
C ILE A 155 17.31 11.93 4.41
N LEU A 156 16.25 11.46 5.09
CA LEU A 156 14.86 11.75 4.67
C LEU A 156 14.49 13.23 4.82
N LYS A 157 14.88 13.88 5.93
CA LYS A 157 14.62 15.33 6.15
C LYS A 157 15.33 16.22 5.14
N SER A 158 16.53 15.83 4.69
CA SER A 158 17.33 16.62 3.75
C SER A 158 16.85 16.48 2.29
N ASN A 159 16.08 15.44 1.98
CA ASN A 159 15.67 15.10 0.61
C ASN A 159 14.13 14.98 0.45
N PRO A 160 13.35 16.02 0.83
CA PRO A 160 11.88 15.93 0.84
C PRO A 160 11.28 15.78 -0.57
N GLN A 161 11.96 16.27 -1.62
CA GLN A 161 11.51 16.12 -3.01
C GLN A 161 11.68 14.67 -3.49
N ASP A 162 12.82 14.02 -3.20
CA ASP A 162 13.05 12.63 -3.60
C ASP A 162 12.16 11.66 -2.83
N LEU A 163 11.84 11.97 -1.55
CA LEU A 163 10.86 11.21 -0.80
C LEU A 163 9.45 11.31 -1.42
N GLN A 164 9.04 12.50 -1.88
CA GLN A 164 7.77 12.69 -2.62
C GLN A 164 7.76 11.96 -3.97
N ASN A 165 8.88 11.97 -4.70
CA ASN A 165 9.06 11.22 -5.94
C ASN A 165 8.86 9.71 -5.71
N LEU A 166 9.51 9.16 -4.67
CA LEU A 166 9.40 7.76 -4.29
C LEU A 166 7.96 7.37 -3.91
N VAL A 167 7.31 8.16 -3.05
CA VAL A 167 5.91 7.95 -2.64
C VAL A 167 4.96 7.99 -3.85
N THR A 168 5.23 8.86 -4.83
CA THR A 168 4.43 8.95 -6.06
C THR A 168 4.55 7.67 -6.89
N VAL A 169 5.77 7.18 -7.10
CA VAL A 169 6.02 5.92 -7.84
C VAL A 169 5.39 4.71 -7.13
N LEU A 170 5.46 4.66 -5.79
CA LEU A 170 4.79 3.63 -5.00
C LEU A 170 3.27 3.70 -5.12
N ARG A 171 2.67 4.89 -5.09
CA ARG A 171 1.21 5.05 -5.26
C ARG A 171 0.74 4.64 -6.65
N SER A 172 1.53 4.89 -7.70
CA SER A 172 1.21 4.44 -9.06
C SER A 172 1.20 2.91 -9.16
N ALA A 173 2.17 2.22 -8.57
CA ALA A 173 2.26 0.75 -8.59
C ALA A 173 1.00 0.05 -8.07
N HIS A 174 0.42 0.57 -6.99
CA HIS A 174 -0.80 0.01 -6.37
C HIS A 174 -2.06 0.19 -7.24
N GLN A 175 -2.11 1.22 -8.09
CA GLN A 175 -3.29 1.50 -8.92
C GLN A 175 -3.31 0.66 -10.21
N SER A 176 -2.12 0.35 -10.77
CA SER A 176 -1.99 -0.51 -11.95
C SER A 176 -2.49 -1.96 -11.77
N GLY A 177 -2.66 -2.42 -10.52
CA GLY A 177 -3.19 -3.76 -10.22
C GLY A 177 -4.71 -3.91 -10.32
N GLY A 178 -5.46 -2.80 -10.43
CA GLY A 178 -6.94 -2.81 -10.42
C GLY A 178 -7.61 -2.65 -11.79
N ALA A 179 -6.85 -2.39 -12.86
CA ALA A 179 -7.38 -1.91 -14.13
C ALA A 179 -7.50 -2.98 -15.23
N LEU A 180 -8.14 -4.13 -14.92
CA LEU A 180 -8.57 -5.12 -15.90
C LEU A 180 -9.98 -5.64 -15.58
N SER A 181 -11.00 -4.84 -15.88
CA SER A 181 -12.42 -5.20 -15.75
C SER A 181 -13.27 -4.29 -16.66
N HIS A 182 -13.19 -4.52 -17.97
CA HIS A 182 -14.05 -3.95 -19.01
C HIS A 182 -14.21 -4.94 -20.16
#